data_AF-A0A2V4DDK9-F1
#
_entry.id   AF-A0A2V4DDK9-F1
#
_cell.length_a   1.000
_cell.length_b   1.000
_cell.length_c   1.000
_cell.angle_alpha   90.00
_cell.angle_beta   90.00
_cell.angle_gamma   90.00
#
_symmetry.space_group_name_H-M   'P 1'
#
loop_
_entity.id
_entity.type
_entity.pdbx_description
1 polymer ?
#
loop_
_entity_poly.entity_id
_entity_poly.type
_entity_poly.pdbx_seq_one_letter_code
_entity_poly.pdbx_strand_id
1 'polypeptide(L)'
;MMGDSSSASVVSSNDSNSEKYKATLFEATPDDDGIWRDSKGIALPVSASDLERHAYCPLSWKLARSGVKGSGDAIELGKQRHKEIEQAMKKYQNHDLKARREMVIWTWWFAIVVTLTIDTAAFFFVEEGMIADTDFARFARYLALLALVWLILAILLLLIPWRRYLGTPFGLAQPPTPTEFDIVDLELYQFEKSDSKSSGWWAGGKVEFTILLGSMTIALHGLALFEAQQRSIATFVLLVATLGWTLIASWQLHKGLIANIAVEEKGKELGIDSGSVLAYNDDSTSSDLLKDDSTGIRGRPDQVIIFENEVVPVEQKTGKIPAQPHFSHKLQVYAYLHLVSKITNNQLNYGILRYGDDAIHKINWGDGESKVLMRHLKEIQRLMVEGGAKRNHDRPGKCRNCSRRHRCPEALD
;
A
#
# COMPACT_ATOMS: atom_id res chain seq x y z
N MET A 1 43.52 32.93 38.15
CA MET A 1 44.93 33.18 37.78
C MET A 1 45.68 31.88 37.96
N MET A 2 46.31 31.40 36.88
CA MET A 2 47.46 30.49 36.82
C MET A 2 47.23 29.08 37.40
N GLY A 3 47.36 27.98 36.67
CA GLY A 3 48.18 27.73 35.49
C GLY A 3 49.24 26.68 35.84
N ASP A 4 49.38 25.71 34.95
CA ASP A 4 50.52 24.80 34.73
C ASP A 4 50.67 23.57 35.64
N SER A 5 51.16 22.41 35.18
CA SER A 5 51.32 21.81 33.85
C SER A 5 51.91 20.38 34.05
N SER A 6 51.84 19.55 33.00
CA SER A 6 52.85 18.53 32.63
C SER A 6 52.95 17.20 33.40
N SER A 7 52.56 16.11 32.74
CA SER A 7 53.56 15.13 32.23
C SER A 7 52.91 14.04 31.37
N ALA A 8 53.33 14.03 30.11
CA ALA A 8 53.08 12.98 29.13
C ALA A 8 54.02 11.80 29.38
N SER A 9 53.53 10.57 29.19
CA SER A 9 54.39 9.41 28.92
C SER A 9 54.04 8.86 27.54
N VAL A 10 54.94 9.14 26.62
CA VAL A 10 55.05 8.54 25.30
C VAL A 10 55.59 7.12 25.49
N VAL A 11 54.87 6.12 24.98
CA VAL A 11 55.46 4.81 24.67
C VAL A 11 55.21 4.56 23.19
N SER A 12 56.26 4.85 22.42
CA SER A 12 56.49 4.36 21.07
C SER A 12 57.27 3.05 21.20
N SER A 13 56.78 1.98 20.60
CA SER A 13 57.62 0.86 20.19
C SER A 13 56.98 0.05 19.06
N ASN A 14 57.48 0.34 17.86
CA ASN A 14 57.75 -0.53 16.71
C ASN A 14 56.64 -1.29 15.99
N ASP A 15 56.53 -0.89 14.72
CA ASP A 15 56.19 -1.66 13.53
C ASP A 15 56.70 -3.11 13.54
N SER A 16 55.80 -4.05 13.25
CA SER A 16 55.98 -5.15 12.28
C SER A 16 54.79 -6.12 12.37
N ASN A 17 53.66 -5.74 11.77
CA ASN A 17 52.64 -6.71 11.38
C ASN A 17 51.68 -6.11 10.33
N SER A 18 52.21 -5.77 9.16
CA SER A 18 51.47 -5.20 8.04
C SER A 18 50.86 -6.25 7.10
N GLU A 19 50.46 -7.43 7.60
CA GLU A 19 49.77 -8.45 6.81
C GLU A 19 48.74 -9.25 7.62
N LYS A 20 47.72 -8.60 8.21
CA LYS A 20 46.54 -9.35 8.72
C LYS A 20 45.29 -8.51 9.02
N TYR A 21 44.76 -7.81 8.03
CA TYR A 21 43.36 -7.34 8.09
C TYR A 21 42.65 -7.51 6.75
N LYS A 22 42.52 -8.78 6.30
CA LYS A 22 41.35 -9.15 5.49
C LYS A 22 40.17 -9.20 6.45
N ALA A 23 39.46 -8.09 6.60
CA ALA A 23 38.19 -8.10 7.32
C ALA A 23 37.16 -8.87 6.48
N THR A 24 37.07 -10.18 6.69
CA THR A 24 35.90 -10.99 6.32
C THR A 24 34.72 -10.40 7.08
N LEU A 25 33.82 -9.69 6.38
CA LEU A 25 32.68 -9.00 7.01
C LEU A 25 31.58 -9.99 7.43
N PHE A 26 31.59 -11.21 6.87
CA PHE A 26 30.63 -12.28 7.15
C PHE A 26 31.32 -13.66 7.02
N GLU A 27 30.90 -14.62 7.85
CA GLU A 27 31.20 -16.05 7.68
C GLU A 27 30.04 -16.69 6.92
N ALA A 28 30.24 -16.96 5.63
CA ALA A 28 29.25 -17.58 4.76
C ALA A 28 29.96 -18.36 3.64
N THR A 29 29.27 -19.34 3.08
CA THR A 29 29.76 -20.16 1.95
C THR A 29 28.76 -20.13 0.80
N PRO A 30 29.23 -20.22 -0.46
CA PRO A 30 28.33 -20.35 -1.60
C PRO A 30 27.65 -21.72 -1.57
N ASP A 31 26.33 -21.73 -1.74
CA ASP A 31 25.50 -22.93 -1.90
C ASP A 31 25.48 -23.39 -3.37
N ASP A 32 24.81 -24.50 -3.68
CA ASP A 32 24.74 -25.08 -5.05
C ASP A 32 24.10 -24.13 -6.08
N ASP A 33 23.21 -23.25 -5.61
CA ASP A 33 22.59 -22.20 -6.40
C ASP A 33 23.50 -20.97 -6.59
N GLY A 34 24.67 -20.92 -5.94
CA GLY A 34 25.64 -19.82 -5.94
C GLY A 34 25.27 -18.64 -5.03
N ILE A 35 24.22 -18.75 -4.21
CA ILE A 35 23.87 -17.79 -3.17
C ILE A 35 24.74 -18.05 -1.94
N TRP A 36 25.24 -16.99 -1.30
CA TRP A 36 26.04 -17.15 -0.09
C TRP A 36 25.14 -17.18 1.14
N ARG A 37 25.26 -18.25 1.93
CA ARG A 37 24.48 -18.49 3.14
C ARG A 37 25.38 -18.60 4.36
N ASP A 38 24.89 -18.13 5.50
CA ASP A 38 25.58 -18.27 6.79
C ASP A 38 25.49 -19.71 7.34
N SER A 39 26.09 -19.95 8.51
CA SER A 39 26.07 -21.27 9.17
C SER A 39 24.67 -21.78 9.55
N LYS A 40 23.64 -20.93 9.49
CA LYS A 40 22.23 -21.27 9.73
C LYS A 40 21.45 -21.49 8.43
N GLY A 41 22.10 -21.40 7.27
CA GLY A 41 21.46 -21.52 5.96
C GLY A 41 20.72 -20.25 5.50
N ILE A 42 20.90 -19.12 6.20
CA ILE A 42 20.22 -17.86 5.88
C ILE A 42 21.04 -17.12 4.81
N ALA A 43 20.38 -16.69 3.72
CA ALA A 43 21.05 -15.95 2.66
C ALA A 43 21.53 -14.57 3.15
N LEU A 44 22.73 -14.18 2.73
CA LEU A 44 23.30 -12.88 3.11
C LEU A 44 22.41 -11.72 2.62
N PRO A 45 22.02 -10.78 3.50
CA PRO A 45 21.04 -9.77 3.16
C PRO A 45 21.63 -8.66 2.27
N VAL A 46 20.99 -8.43 1.12
CA VAL A 46 21.35 -7.41 0.14
C VAL A 46 20.15 -6.51 -0.13
N SER A 47 20.28 -5.22 0.15
CA SER A 47 19.18 -4.28 -0.11
C SER A 47 19.07 -3.89 -1.59
N ALA A 48 17.88 -3.49 -2.04
CA ALA A 48 17.67 -2.91 -3.37
C ALA A 48 18.61 -1.71 -3.62
N SER A 49 18.86 -0.90 -2.59
CA SER A 49 19.83 0.20 -2.64
C SER A 49 21.30 -0.28 -2.70
N ASP A 50 21.63 -1.45 -2.15
CA ASP A 50 22.97 -2.05 -2.32
C ASP A 50 23.20 -2.45 -3.78
N LEU A 51 22.19 -3.06 -4.41
CA LEU A 51 22.21 -3.41 -5.83
C LEU A 51 22.40 -2.16 -6.70
N GLU A 52 21.62 -1.10 -6.46
CA GLU A 52 21.76 0.19 -7.14
C GLU A 52 23.19 0.74 -7.02
N ARG A 53 23.72 0.82 -5.79
CA ARG A 53 25.04 1.39 -5.51
C ARG A 53 26.16 0.56 -6.13
N HIS A 54 26.06 -0.76 -6.04
CA HIS A 54 27.05 -1.66 -6.62
C HIS A 54 27.07 -1.55 -8.15
N ALA A 55 25.90 -1.52 -8.79
CA ALA A 55 25.79 -1.27 -10.23
C ALA A 55 26.29 0.12 -10.65
N TYR A 56 26.18 1.12 -9.78
CA TYR A 56 26.81 2.43 -10.01
C TYR A 56 28.34 2.32 -10.02
N CYS A 57 28.91 1.78 -8.93
CA CYS A 57 30.33 1.47 -8.74
C CYS A 57 30.55 0.54 -7.51
N PRO A 58 31.19 -0.64 -7.66
CA PRO A 58 31.42 -1.58 -6.55
C PRO A 58 32.25 -0.98 -5.41
N LEU A 59 33.24 -0.13 -5.71
CA LEU A 59 34.02 0.55 -4.68
C LEU A 59 33.18 1.56 -3.88
N SER A 60 32.26 2.28 -4.53
CA SER A 60 31.33 3.19 -3.84
C SER A 60 30.38 2.42 -2.91
N TRP A 61 29.89 1.26 -3.34
CA TRP A 61 29.11 0.35 -2.51
C TRP A 61 29.91 -0.14 -1.29
N LYS A 62 31.16 -0.58 -1.48
CA LYS A 62 32.04 -1.01 -0.38
C LYS A 62 32.24 0.11 0.64
N LEU A 63 32.58 1.32 0.19
CA LEU A 63 32.73 2.49 1.05
C LEU A 63 31.44 2.77 1.85
N ALA A 64 30.28 2.62 1.23
CA ALA A 64 28.99 2.78 1.91
C ALA A 64 28.80 1.76 3.05
N ARG A 65 29.12 0.48 2.81
CA ARG A 65 29.04 -0.57 3.85
C ARG A 65 30.08 -0.38 4.96
N SER A 66 31.24 0.18 4.64
CA SER A 66 32.26 0.55 5.64
C SER A 66 31.90 1.80 6.47
N GLY A 67 30.68 2.34 6.32
CA GLY A 67 30.19 3.48 7.11
C GLY A 67 30.52 4.86 6.52
N VAL A 68 31.13 4.94 5.34
CA VAL A 68 31.40 6.23 4.69
C VAL A 68 30.09 6.84 4.21
N LYS A 69 29.69 7.93 4.85
CA LYS A 69 28.53 8.74 4.45
C LYS A 69 28.82 9.37 3.09
N GLY A 70 27.82 9.39 2.22
CA GLY A 70 27.89 10.22 1.02
C GLY A 70 27.83 11.70 1.42
N SER A 71 28.71 12.51 0.84
CA SER A 71 28.74 13.97 1.01
C SER A 71 28.33 14.65 -0.29
N GLY A 72 27.70 15.82 -0.19
CA GLY A 72 27.40 16.70 -1.32
C GLY A 72 25.94 17.16 -1.34
N ASP A 73 25.74 18.37 -1.83
CA ASP A 73 24.46 19.08 -1.82
C ASP A 73 23.34 18.28 -2.51
N ALA A 74 23.68 17.54 -3.57
CA ALA A 74 22.72 16.71 -4.29
C ALA A 74 22.13 15.56 -3.44
N ILE A 75 22.87 15.03 -2.44
CA ILE A 75 22.35 13.99 -1.54
C ILE A 75 21.44 14.59 -0.49
N GLU A 76 21.83 15.72 0.08
CA GLU A 76 21.02 16.40 1.10
C GLU A 76 19.71 16.89 0.50
N LEU A 77 19.78 17.52 -0.68
CA LEU A 77 18.62 17.92 -1.46
C LEU A 77 17.74 16.72 -1.83
N GLY A 78 18.34 15.60 -2.26
CA GLY A 78 17.59 14.37 -2.57
C GLY A 78 16.83 13.82 -1.36
N LYS A 79 17.46 13.79 -0.18
CA LYS A 79 16.81 13.34 1.06
C LYS A 79 15.67 14.27 1.49
N GLN A 80 15.86 15.58 1.37
CA GLN A 80 14.81 16.56 1.66
C GLN A 80 13.63 16.37 0.71
N ARG A 81 13.87 16.27 -0.60
CA ARG A 81 12.83 16.01 -1.60
C ARG A 81 12.05 14.72 -1.35
N HIS A 82 12.74 13.61 -1.03
CA HIS A 82 12.04 12.36 -0.70
C HIS A 82 11.15 12.50 0.54
N LYS A 83 11.63 13.21 1.57
CA LYS A 83 10.82 13.47 2.77
C LYS A 83 9.60 14.36 2.47
N GLU A 84 9.76 15.36 1.61
CA GLU A 84 8.67 16.23 1.17
C GLU A 84 7.62 15.44 0.37
N ILE A 85 8.05 14.58 -0.55
CA ILE A 85 7.18 13.69 -1.33
C ILE A 85 6.44 12.72 -0.41
N GLU A 86 7.14 12.08 0.54
CA GLU A 86 6.52 11.17 1.52
C GLU A 86 5.43 11.89 2.33
N GLN A 87 5.71 13.10 2.81
CA GLN A 87 4.73 13.91 3.54
C GLN A 87 3.54 14.35 2.67
N ALA A 88 3.80 14.74 1.42
CA ALA A 88 2.75 15.10 0.46
C ALA A 88 1.85 13.90 0.17
N MET A 89 2.44 12.70 0.00
CA MET A 89 1.74 11.44 -0.24
C MET A 89 0.85 11.04 0.94
N LYS A 90 1.38 11.09 2.17
CA LYS A 90 0.58 10.81 3.38
C LYS A 90 -0.61 11.78 3.53
N LYS A 91 -0.42 13.05 3.17
CA LYS A 91 -1.53 14.02 3.15
C LYS A 91 -2.55 13.66 2.08
N TYR A 92 -2.11 13.36 0.86
CA TYR A 92 -2.98 12.94 -0.24
C TYR A 92 -3.87 11.76 0.14
N GLN A 93 -3.29 10.70 0.75
CA GLN A 93 -4.04 9.53 1.20
C GLN A 93 -5.14 9.86 2.20
N ASN A 94 -4.81 10.64 3.24
CA ASN A 94 -5.80 11.07 4.21
C ASN A 94 -6.95 11.87 3.56
N HIS A 95 -6.65 12.66 2.53
CA HIS A 95 -7.67 13.37 1.76
C HIS A 95 -8.50 12.44 0.86
N ASP A 96 -7.88 11.48 0.19
CA ASP A 96 -8.56 10.46 -0.65
C ASP A 96 -9.51 9.60 0.19
N LEU A 97 -9.03 9.05 1.31
CA LEU A 97 -9.85 8.26 2.24
C LEU A 97 -11.03 9.07 2.76
N LYS A 98 -10.81 10.35 3.09
CA LYS A 98 -11.89 11.24 3.50
C LYS A 98 -12.90 11.46 2.38
N ALA A 99 -12.46 11.72 1.14
CA ALA A 99 -13.35 11.92 0.00
C ALA A 99 -14.20 10.68 -0.29
N ARG A 100 -13.58 9.50 -0.32
CA ARG A 100 -14.28 8.21 -0.43
C ARG A 100 -15.32 8.04 0.68
N ARG A 101 -15.00 8.42 1.92
CA ARG A 101 -15.91 8.30 3.06
C ARG A 101 -17.15 9.16 2.87
N GLU A 102 -16.98 10.39 2.41
CA GLU A 102 -18.10 11.28 2.12
C GLU A 102 -19.00 10.70 1.01
N MET A 103 -18.42 10.04 0.00
CA MET A 103 -19.17 9.36 -1.08
C MET A 103 -19.96 8.15 -0.56
N VAL A 104 -19.38 7.32 0.30
CA VAL A 104 -20.08 6.17 0.91
C VAL A 104 -21.27 6.65 1.75
N ILE A 105 -21.06 7.67 2.59
CA ILE A 105 -22.14 8.29 3.39
C ILE A 105 -23.24 8.82 2.47
N TRP A 106 -22.87 9.49 1.37
CA TRP A 106 -23.83 9.94 0.38
C TRP A 106 -24.65 8.79 -0.22
N THR A 107 -24.01 7.69 -0.64
CA THR A 107 -24.73 6.53 -1.21
C THR A 107 -25.77 5.98 -0.24
N TRP A 108 -25.46 5.92 1.05
CA TRP A 108 -26.41 5.46 2.07
C TRP A 108 -27.56 6.45 2.27
N TRP A 109 -27.27 7.75 2.31
CA TRP A 109 -28.30 8.78 2.41
C TRP A 109 -29.19 8.81 1.17
N PHE A 110 -28.62 8.58 0.00
CA PHE A 110 -29.38 8.49 -1.26
C PHE A 110 -30.26 7.23 -1.30
N ALA A 111 -29.80 6.10 -0.76
CA ALA A 111 -30.64 4.91 -0.62
C ALA A 111 -31.90 5.17 0.23
N ILE A 112 -31.80 6.00 1.27
CA ILE A 112 -32.96 6.45 2.05
C ILE A 112 -33.92 7.28 1.18
N VAL A 113 -33.39 8.22 0.37
CA VAL A 113 -34.22 9.01 -0.58
C VAL A 113 -35.00 8.09 -1.52
N VAL A 114 -34.32 7.13 -2.13
CA VAL A 114 -34.95 6.16 -3.05
C VAL A 114 -36.04 5.37 -2.34
N THR A 115 -35.76 4.90 -1.12
CA THR A 115 -36.70 4.13 -0.32
C THR A 115 -37.96 4.95 0.04
N LEU A 116 -37.80 6.18 0.54
CA LEU A 116 -38.93 7.06 0.85
C LEU A 116 -39.73 7.46 -0.39
N THR A 117 -39.07 7.60 -1.54
CA THR A 117 -39.73 7.89 -2.82
C THR A 117 -40.62 6.72 -3.25
N ILE A 118 -40.12 5.49 -3.15
CA ILE A 118 -40.88 4.28 -3.45
C ILE A 118 -42.12 4.19 -2.55
N ASP A 119 -41.97 4.46 -1.25
CA ASP A 119 -43.11 4.45 -0.33
C ASP A 119 -44.14 5.52 -0.62
N THR A 120 -43.67 6.75 -0.86
CA THR A 120 -44.55 7.87 -1.20
C THR A 120 -45.38 7.50 -2.43
N ALA A 121 -44.76 6.91 -3.45
CA ALA A 121 -45.45 6.42 -4.63
C ALA A 121 -46.43 5.29 -4.29
N ALA A 122 -46.02 4.32 -3.46
CA ALA A 122 -46.88 3.20 -3.07
C ALA A 122 -48.13 3.66 -2.32
N PHE A 123 -48.01 4.57 -1.36
CA PHE A 123 -49.15 5.14 -0.64
C PHE A 123 -50.06 5.97 -1.55
N PHE A 124 -49.48 6.78 -2.43
CA PHE A 124 -50.23 7.61 -3.39
C PHE A 124 -51.08 6.76 -4.35
N PHE A 125 -50.49 5.73 -4.97
CA PHE A 125 -51.22 4.87 -5.91
C PHE A 125 -52.34 4.05 -5.27
N VAL A 126 -52.18 3.70 -4.00
CA VAL A 126 -53.22 3.01 -3.21
C VAL A 126 -54.34 3.99 -2.82
N GLU A 127 -54.00 5.22 -2.47
CA GLU A 127 -54.97 6.27 -2.15
C GLU A 127 -55.84 6.66 -3.35
N GLU A 128 -55.25 6.76 -4.55
CA GLU A 128 -55.99 7.00 -5.80
C GLU A 128 -56.79 5.79 -6.31
N GLY A 129 -56.72 4.64 -5.61
CA GLY A 129 -57.44 3.43 -5.98
C GLY A 129 -56.89 2.69 -7.20
N MET A 130 -55.69 3.05 -7.68
CA MET A 130 -55.00 2.32 -8.75
C MET A 130 -54.51 0.94 -8.31
N ILE A 131 -54.21 0.77 -7.02
CA ILE A 131 -53.82 -0.49 -6.39
C ILE A 131 -54.88 -0.86 -5.36
N ALA A 132 -55.40 -2.08 -5.40
CA ALA A 132 -56.40 -2.52 -4.43
C ALA A 132 -55.80 -2.62 -3.01
N ASP A 133 -56.57 -2.24 -1.99
CA ASP A 133 -56.17 -2.32 -0.58
C ASP A 133 -55.65 -3.71 -0.18
N THR A 134 -56.26 -4.75 -0.75
CA THR A 134 -55.88 -6.14 -0.48
C THR A 134 -54.54 -6.53 -1.10
N ASP A 135 -54.14 -5.89 -2.21
CA ASP A 135 -52.84 -6.09 -2.85
C ASP A 135 -51.75 -5.35 -2.07
N PHE A 136 -52.02 -4.13 -1.63
CA PHE A 136 -51.10 -3.37 -0.77
C PHE A 136 -50.86 -4.04 0.58
N ALA A 137 -51.91 -4.50 1.25
CA ALA A 137 -51.78 -5.26 2.50
C ALA A 137 -51.00 -6.57 2.30
N ARG A 138 -51.16 -7.24 1.14
CA ARG A 138 -50.33 -8.40 0.78
C ARG A 138 -48.86 -8.01 0.58
N PHE A 139 -48.59 -6.90 -0.08
CA PHE A 139 -47.22 -6.39 -0.27
C PHE A 139 -46.54 -6.08 1.06
N ALA A 140 -47.20 -5.36 1.98
CA ALA A 140 -46.67 -5.07 3.32
C ALA A 140 -46.37 -6.36 4.11
N ARG A 141 -47.25 -7.37 4.02
CA ARG A 141 -47.02 -8.69 4.63
C ARG A 141 -45.82 -9.41 4.01
N TYR A 142 -45.64 -9.34 2.69
CA TYR A 142 -44.48 -9.93 2.03
C TYR A 142 -43.17 -9.26 2.45
N LEU A 143 -43.15 -7.93 2.63
CA LEU A 143 -42.00 -7.22 3.19
C LEU A 143 -41.70 -7.64 4.62
N ALA A 144 -42.71 -7.77 5.48
CA ALA A 144 -42.53 -8.26 6.84
C ALA A 144 -42.02 -9.72 6.88
N LEU A 145 -42.54 -10.58 6.01
CA LEU A 145 -42.05 -11.96 5.86
C LEU A 145 -40.62 -11.99 5.34
N LEU A 146 -40.27 -11.12 4.38
CA LEU A 146 -38.91 -10.98 3.86
C LEU A 146 -37.94 -10.54 4.97
N ALA A 147 -38.33 -9.56 5.79
CA ALA A 147 -37.55 -9.14 6.96
C ALA A 147 -37.33 -10.30 7.95
N LEU A 148 -38.37 -11.11 8.19
CA LEU A 148 -38.26 -12.30 9.04
C LEU A 148 -37.29 -13.33 8.45
N VAL A 149 -37.34 -13.59 7.15
CA VAL A 149 -36.40 -14.49 6.47
C VAL A 149 -34.96 -13.99 6.63
N TRP A 150 -34.71 -12.70 6.41
CA TRP A 150 -33.39 -12.11 6.60
C TRP A 150 -32.92 -12.13 8.06
N LEU A 151 -33.82 -11.92 9.00
CA LEU A 151 -33.53 -12.01 10.44
C LEU A 151 -33.15 -13.44 10.84
N ILE A 152 -33.91 -14.44 10.38
CA ILE A 152 -33.60 -15.86 10.62
C ILE A 152 -32.25 -16.20 9.99
N LEU A 153 -31.99 -15.76 8.76
CA LEU A 153 -30.70 -15.96 8.10
C LEU A 153 -29.56 -15.32 8.90
N ALA A 154 -29.74 -14.10 9.40
CA ALA A 154 -28.74 -13.43 10.22
C ALA A 154 -28.44 -14.18 11.52
N ILE A 155 -29.49 -14.66 12.20
CA ILE A 155 -29.36 -15.51 13.40
C ILE A 155 -28.63 -16.81 13.06
N LEU A 156 -28.97 -17.46 11.95
CA LEU A 156 -28.28 -18.67 11.49
C LEU A 156 -26.79 -18.39 11.18
N LEU A 157 -26.46 -17.27 10.55
CA LEU A 157 -25.07 -16.87 10.28
C LEU A 157 -24.28 -16.55 11.56
N LEU A 158 -24.95 -16.08 12.61
CA LEU A 158 -24.34 -15.89 13.93
C LEU A 158 -24.12 -17.20 14.68
N LEU A 159 -25.07 -18.14 14.58
CA LEU A 159 -25.05 -19.39 15.34
C LEU A 159 -24.23 -20.49 14.65
N ILE A 160 -24.21 -20.53 13.32
CA ILE A 160 -23.49 -21.52 12.54
C ILE A 160 -22.09 -20.98 12.23
N PRO A 161 -21.01 -21.73 12.48
CA PRO A 161 -19.66 -21.33 12.09
C PRO A 161 -19.45 -21.51 10.57
N TRP A 162 -20.32 -20.89 9.77
CA TRP A 162 -20.38 -21.01 8.30
C TRP A 162 -19.05 -20.62 7.65
N ARG A 163 -18.32 -19.68 8.25
CA ARG A 163 -16.96 -19.27 7.85
C ARG A 163 -15.96 -20.43 7.85
N ARG A 164 -16.14 -21.42 8.75
CA ARG A 164 -15.31 -22.64 8.78
C ARG A 164 -15.73 -23.64 7.71
N TYR A 165 -17.02 -23.70 7.38
CA TYR A 165 -17.56 -24.64 6.40
C TYR A 165 -17.38 -24.19 4.94
N LEU A 166 -17.33 -22.88 4.69
CA LEU A 166 -17.00 -22.30 3.38
C LEU A 166 -15.49 -22.13 3.15
N GLY A 167 -14.64 -22.57 4.09
CA GLY A 167 -13.19 -22.60 3.90
C GLY A 167 -12.81 -23.60 2.80
N THR A 168 -12.12 -23.10 1.75
CA THR A 168 -11.46 -23.80 0.63
C THR A 168 -12.21 -25.04 0.09
N PRO A 169 -12.89 -24.98 -1.08
CA PRO A 169 -12.39 -24.31 -2.30
C PRO A 169 -13.29 -23.22 -2.90
N PHE A 170 -14.37 -22.81 -2.23
CA PHE A 170 -15.37 -21.85 -2.79
C PHE A 170 -15.24 -20.41 -2.30
N GLY A 171 -14.09 -20.01 -1.77
CA GLY A 171 -13.71 -18.60 -1.85
C GLY A 171 -13.43 -18.31 -3.31
N LEU A 172 -14.22 -17.46 -3.96
CA LEU A 172 -13.79 -16.81 -5.20
C LEU A 172 -12.32 -16.44 -5.00
N ALA A 173 -11.43 -16.94 -5.84
CA ALA A 173 -10.00 -16.68 -5.76
C ALA A 173 -9.76 -15.17 -5.98
N GLN A 174 -10.07 -14.37 -4.98
CA GLN A 174 -9.42 -13.09 -4.84
C GLN A 174 -7.97 -13.46 -4.57
N PRO A 175 -7.02 -12.94 -5.38
CA PRO A 175 -5.62 -13.09 -5.06
C PRO A 175 -5.45 -12.66 -3.60
N PRO A 176 -4.55 -13.29 -2.83
CA PRO A 176 -4.27 -12.81 -1.48
C PRO A 176 -4.06 -11.31 -1.58
N THR A 177 -4.90 -10.51 -0.92
CA THR A 177 -4.57 -9.13 -0.61
C THR A 177 -3.51 -9.27 0.47
N PRO A 178 -2.21 -9.22 0.12
CA PRO A 178 -1.18 -9.38 1.11
C PRO A 178 -1.45 -8.29 2.14
N THR A 179 -1.42 -8.61 3.43
CA THR A 179 -1.53 -7.61 4.51
C THR A 179 -0.51 -6.47 4.35
N GLU A 180 0.51 -6.70 3.51
CA GLU A 180 1.53 -5.75 3.08
C GLU A 180 1.02 -4.65 2.11
N PHE A 181 -0.12 -4.86 1.44
CA PHE A 181 -0.76 -3.92 0.50
C PHE A 181 -2.21 -3.64 0.91
N ASP A 182 -2.40 -3.27 2.19
CA ASP A 182 -3.73 -3.02 2.75
C ASP A 182 -4.43 -1.91 1.95
N ILE A 183 -5.32 -2.33 1.06
CA ILE A 183 -6.24 -1.44 0.38
C ILE A 183 -7.28 -1.07 1.44
N VAL A 184 -7.34 0.21 1.79
CA VAL A 184 -8.47 0.70 2.59
C VAL A 184 -9.69 0.70 1.68
N ASP A 185 -10.27 -0.48 1.47
CA ASP A 185 -11.55 -0.63 0.82
C ASP A 185 -12.58 0.07 1.69
N LEU A 186 -12.95 1.27 1.27
CA LEU A 186 -13.96 2.08 1.92
C LEU A 186 -15.36 1.57 1.54
N GLU A 187 -15.63 0.29 1.78
CA GLU A 187 -16.99 -0.27 1.75
C GLU A 187 -17.41 -0.62 3.16
N LEU A 188 -18.19 0.21 3.87
CA LEU A 188 -18.75 -0.15 5.19
C LEU A 188 -17.70 -0.44 6.30
N TYR A 189 -16.40 -0.48 5.95
CA TYR A 189 -15.27 -1.06 6.68
C TYR A 189 -14.65 -0.12 7.72
N GLN A 190 -14.84 1.19 7.61
CA GLN A 190 -14.14 2.17 8.47
C GLN A 190 -14.83 2.45 9.82
N PHE A 191 -15.93 1.78 10.15
CA PHE A 191 -16.62 1.94 11.45
C PHE A 191 -16.11 1.00 12.54
N GLU A 192 -15.17 0.11 12.23
CA GLU A 192 -14.53 -0.77 13.21
C GLU A 192 -13.03 -0.47 13.25
N LYS A 193 -12.56 0.03 14.38
CA LYS A 193 -11.13 0.16 14.65
C LYS A 193 -10.53 -1.25 14.65
N SER A 194 -9.51 -1.47 13.82
CA SER A 194 -8.77 -2.74 13.63
C SER A 194 -8.16 -3.35 14.92
N ASP A 195 -8.15 -2.60 16.04
CA ASP A 195 -7.76 -3.14 17.34
C ASP A 195 -8.95 -3.76 18.08
N SER A 196 -9.42 -4.91 17.63
CA SER A 196 -10.20 -5.79 18.52
C SER A 196 -9.70 -7.23 18.41
N LYS A 197 -8.78 -7.54 19.33
CA LYS A 197 -8.46 -8.90 19.74
C LYS A 197 -9.64 -9.44 20.54
N SER A 198 -10.83 -9.54 19.94
CA SER A 198 -12.03 -10.09 20.60
C SER A 198 -12.20 -11.56 20.21
N SER A 199 -11.39 -12.43 20.82
CA SER A 199 -11.70 -13.84 20.91
C SER A 199 -12.87 -14.03 21.89
N GLY A 200 -14.11 -13.90 21.42
CA GLY A 200 -15.31 -14.13 22.23
C GLY A 200 -16.58 -14.19 21.40
N TRP A 201 -17.63 -14.79 21.96
CA TRP A 201 -19.00 -14.93 21.45
C TRP A 201 -19.69 -13.66 20.91
N TRP A 202 -19.06 -12.49 21.05
CA TRP A 202 -19.48 -11.20 20.48
C TRP A 202 -18.68 -10.76 19.24
N ALA A 203 -17.82 -11.62 18.71
CA ALA A 203 -17.11 -11.39 17.44
C ALA A 203 -18.03 -11.63 16.23
N GLY A 204 -19.19 -10.97 16.20
CA GLY A 204 -20.06 -10.96 15.04
C GLY A 204 -19.33 -10.28 13.88
N GLY A 205 -19.24 -10.94 12.74
CA GLY A 205 -18.57 -10.39 11.57
C GLY A 205 -19.37 -9.26 10.90
N LYS A 206 -18.68 -8.53 10.02
CA LYS A 206 -19.19 -7.37 9.27
C LYS A 206 -20.44 -7.68 8.44
N VAL A 207 -20.57 -8.91 7.95
CA VAL A 207 -21.69 -9.40 7.13
C VAL A 207 -22.93 -9.66 8.00
N GLU A 208 -22.73 -10.18 9.20
CA GLU A 208 -23.80 -10.48 10.14
C GLU A 208 -24.45 -9.18 10.64
N PHE A 209 -23.65 -8.14 10.90
CA PHE A 209 -24.16 -6.81 11.28
C PHE A 209 -24.96 -6.15 10.15
N THR A 210 -24.51 -6.21 8.89
CA THR A 210 -25.23 -5.58 7.77
C THR A 210 -26.55 -6.27 7.47
N ILE A 211 -26.58 -7.60 7.50
CA ILE A 211 -27.82 -8.35 7.30
C ILE A 211 -28.81 -8.07 8.44
N LEU A 212 -28.34 -7.99 9.70
CA LEU A 212 -29.20 -7.62 10.82
C LEU A 212 -29.78 -6.21 10.65
N LEU A 213 -28.94 -5.22 10.37
CA LEU A 213 -29.38 -3.84 10.17
C LEU A 213 -30.38 -3.74 9.02
N GLY A 214 -30.09 -4.38 7.89
CA GLY A 214 -30.99 -4.44 6.73
C GLY A 214 -32.33 -5.11 7.06
N SER A 215 -32.32 -6.23 7.79
CA SER A 215 -33.54 -6.91 8.21
C SER A 215 -34.41 -6.03 9.12
N MET A 216 -33.80 -5.29 10.05
CA MET A 216 -34.49 -4.35 10.94
C MET A 216 -35.10 -3.20 10.15
N THR A 217 -34.37 -2.64 9.18
CA THR A 217 -34.89 -1.59 8.30
C THR A 217 -36.10 -2.07 7.51
N ILE A 218 -36.03 -3.24 6.85
CA ILE A 218 -37.16 -3.80 6.10
C ILE A 218 -38.35 -4.09 7.02
N ALA A 219 -38.11 -4.57 8.25
CA ALA A 219 -39.17 -4.81 9.23
C ALA A 219 -39.90 -3.53 9.63
N LEU A 220 -39.16 -2.47 9.98
CA LEU A 220 -39.71 -1.16 10.30
C LEU A 220 -40.52 -0.60 9.12
N HIS A 221 -40.01 -0.81 7.91
CA HIS A 221 -40.67 -0.43 6.66
C HIS A 221 -42.02 -1.11 6.45
N GLY A 222 -42.03 -2.45 6.56
CA GLY A 222 -43.25 -3.24 6.42
C GLY A 222 -44.29 -2.91 7.50
N LEU A 223 -43.83 -2.63 8.73
CA LEU A 223 -44.70 -2.21 9.83
C LEU A 223 -45.32 -0.83 9.58
N ALA A 224 -44.53 0.14 9.14
CA ALA A 224 -45.01 1.49 8.82
C ALA A 224 -46.06 1.46 7.69
N LEU A 225 -45.86 0.62 6.67
CA LEU A 225 -46.82 0.40 5.58
C LEU A 225 -48.13 -0.26 6.06
N PHE A 226 -48.04 -1.17 7.04
CA PHE A 226 -49.21 -1.88 7.57
C PHE A 226 -50.06 -1.02 8.51
N GLU A 227 -49.43 -0.17 9.32
CA GLU A 227 -50.09 0.53 10.44
C GLU A 227 -50.61 1.95 10.08
N ALA A 228 -50.23 2.48 8.92
CA ALA A 228 -50.67 3.79 8.46
C ALA A 228 -52.17 3.82 8.11
N GLN A 229 -53.02 4.07 9.12
CA GLN A 229 -54.48 4.16 8.99
C GLN A 229 -54.94 5.38 8.18
N GLN A 230 -54.20 6.49 8.22
CA GLN A 230 -54.50 7.72 7.47
C GLN A 230 -53.47 7.94 6.36
N ARG A 231 -53.77 7.41 5.18
CA ARG A 231 -52.84 7.38 4.05
C ARG A 231 -52.52 8.77 3.50
N SER A 232 -53.49 9.68 3.44
CA SER A 232 -53.25 11.06 2.99
C SER A 232 -52.20 11.80 3.82
N ILE A 233 -52.25 11.66 5.15
CA ILE A 233 -51.27 12.24 6.06
C ILE A 233 -49.93 11.52 5.91
N ALA A 234 -49.92 10.19 5.79
CA ALA A 234 -48.69 9.42 5.58
C ALA A 234 -47.99 9.83 4.27
N THR A 235 -48.71 9.93 3.16
CA THR A 235 -48.22 10.39 1.86
C THR A 235 -47.61 11.79 1.98
N PHE A 236 -48.31 12.73 2.63
CA PHE A 236 -47.81 14.09 2.83
C PHE A 236 -46.53 14.12 3.68
N VAL A 237 -46.51 13.40 4.80
CA VAL A 237 -45.34 13.34 5.70
C VAL A 237 -44.15 12.72 4.99
N LEU A 238 -44.34 11.60 4.28
CA LEU A 238 -43.28 10.95 3.51
C LEU A 238 -42.75 11.84 2.39
N LEU A 239 -43.62 12.59 1.71
CA LEU A 239 -43.20 13.54 0.68
C LEU A 239 -42.34 14.67 1.26
N VAL A 240 -42.76 15.27 2.38
CA VAL A 240 -41.97 16.30 3.08
C VAL A 240 -40.63 15.74 3.57
N ALA A 241 -40.63 14.53 4.14
CA ALA A 241 -39.42 13.84 4.57
C ALA A 241 -38.48 13.53 3.39
N THR A 242 -39.02 13.06 2.27
CA THR A 242 -38.26 12.77 1.04
C THR A 242 -37.58 14.03 0.51
N LEU A 243 -38.31 15.15 0.41
CA LEU A 243 -37.76 16.43 -0.05
C LEU A 243 -36.66 16.94 0.89
N GLY A 244 -36.91 16.90 2.22
CA GLY A 244 -35.92 17.28 3.22
C GLY A 244 -34.66 16.42 3.16
N TRP A 245 -34.83 15.10 3.06
CA TRP A 245 -33.70 14.17 2.97
C TRP A 245 -32.94 14.28 1.65
N THR A 246 -33.64 14.58 0.55
CA THR A 246 -33.02 14.85 -0.76
C THR A 246 -32.10 16.07 -0.68
N LEU A 247 -32.52 17.14 0.02
CA LEU A 247 -31.68 18.32 0.21
C LEU A 247 -30.42 17.98 1.03
N ILE A 248 -30.58 17.21 2.11
CA ILE A 248 -29.47 16.74 2.96
C ILE A 248 -28.50 15.85 2.16
N ALA A 249 -29.01 14.90 1.37
CA ALA A 249 -28.23 14.03 0.51
C ALA A 249 -27.51 14.83 -0.60
N SER A 250 -28.16 15.82 -1.20
CA SER A 250 -27.55 16.70 -2.20
C SER A 250 -26.41 17.54 -1.61
N TRP A 251 -26.58 18.07 -0.39
CA TRP A 251 -25.51 18.77 0.32
C TRP A 251 -24.30 17.85 0.58
N GLN A 252 -24.54 16.61 1.00
CA GLN A 252 -23.50 15.62 1.22
C GLN A 252 -22.79 15.22 -0.08
N LEU A 253 -23.53 15.09 -1.19
CA LEU A 253 -22.96 14.85 -2.52
C LEU A 253 -22.04 16.01 -2.93
N HIS A 254 -22.50 17.24 -2.76
CA HIS A 254 -21.72 18.43 -3.09
C HIS A 254 -20.40 18.47 -2.31
N LYS A 255 -20.45 18.20 -1.01
CA LYS A 255 -19.27 18.08 -0.15
C LYS A 255 -18.33 16.96 -0.62
N GLY A 256 -18.86 15.79 -0.98
CA GLY A 256 -18.09 14.66 -1.51
C GLY A 256 -17.42 14.97 -2.85
N LEU A 257 -18.13 15.63 -3.77
CA LEU A 257 -17.60 16.04 -5.08
C LEU A 257 -16.47 17.06 -4.96
N ILE A 258 -16.61 18.07 -4.10
CA ILE A 258 -15.53 19.05 -3.85
C ILE A 258 -14.29 18.34 -3.30
N ALA A 259 -14.47 17.42 -2.35
CA ALA A 259 -13.37 16.65 -1.80
C ALA A 259 -12.70 15.79 -2.88
N ASN A 260 -13.48 15.16 -3.76
CA ASN A 260 -12.97 14.32 -4.83
C ASN A 260 -12.20 15.11 -5.89
N ILE A 261 -12.71 16.27 -6.30
CA ILE A 261 -12.00 17.18 -7.25
C ILE A 261 -10.65 17.61 -6.67
N ALA A 262 -10.63 18.00 -5.39
CA ALA A 262 -9.39 18.39 -4.72
C ALA A 262 -8.38 17.24 -4.59
N VAL A 263 -8.86 16.00 -4.48
CA VAL A 263 -8.01 14.80 -4.51
C VAL A 263 -7.50 14.56 -5.92
N GLU A 264 -8.34 14.65 -6.95
CA GLU A 264 -7.91 14.46 -8.34
C GLU A 264 -6.84 15.48 -8.77
N GLU A 265 -7.01 16.75 -8.40
CA GLU A 265 -6.04 17.82 -8.67
C GLU A 265 -4.68 17.55 -8.02
N LYS A 266 -4.68 17.22 -6.72
CA LYS A 266 -3.45 16.83 -5.99
C LYS A 266 -2.86 15.52 -6.52
N GLY A 267 -3.69 14.60 -7.00
CA GLY A 267 -3.27 13.35 -7.64
C GLY A 267 -2.43 13.64 -8.88
N LYS A 268 -2.90 14.55 -9.74
CA LYS A 268 -2.17 14.99 -10.93
C LYS A 268 -0.82 15.63 -10.59
N GLU A 269 -0.76 16.48 -9.58
CA GLU A 269 0.51 17.06 -9.08
C GLU A 269 1.50 15.98 -8.63
N LEU A 270 1.01 14.91 -8.00
CA LEU A 270 1.81 13.77 -7.57
C LEU A 270 2.02 12.72 -8.67
N GLY A 271 1.49 12.94 -9.88
CA GLY A 271 1.48 12.00 -11.01
C GLY A 271 0.82 10.66 -10.72
N ILE A 272 -0.22 10.68 -9.90
CA ILE A 272 -1.13 9.57 -9.62
C ILE A 272 -2.27 9.67 -10.63
N ASP A 273 -2.46 8.64 -11.45
CA ASP A 273 -3.50 8.62 -12.47
C ASP A 273 -4.87 8.30 -11.87
N SER A 274 -5.92 8.88 -12.47
CA SER A 274 -7.30 8.74 -12.01
C SER A 274 -7.75 7.27 -12.09
N GLY A 275 -8.13 6.67 -10.95
CA GLY A 275 -8.60 5.28 -10.88
C GLY A 275 -7.53 4.27 -10.46
N SER A 276 -6.29 4.70 -10.22
CA SER A 276 -5.28 3.86 -9.58
C SER A 276 -5.50 3.82 -8.06
N VAL A 277 -5.55 2.61 -7.47
CA VAL A 277 -5.54 2.48 -6.01
C VAL A 277 -4.08 2.46 -5.58
N LEU A 278 -3.66 3.55 -4.94
CA LEU A 278 -2.31 3.66 -4.41
C LEU A 278 -2.29 3.00 -3.03
N ALA A 279 -1.85 1.74 -2.99
CA ALA A 279 -1.64 1.05 -1.74
C ALA A 279 -0.30 1.52 -1.15
N TYR A 280 -0.37 2.31 -0.07
CA TYR A 280 0.79 2.54 0.80
C TYR A 280 0.43 2.14 2.21
N ASN A 281 1.26 1.24 2.75
CA ASN A 281 1.05 0.62 4.04
C ASN A 281 1.53 1.57 5.15
N ASP A 282 0.60 2.14 5.93
CA ASP A 282 0.91 3.02 7.06
C ASP A 282 0.09 2.62 8.29
N ASP A 283 0.01 1.31 8.60
CA ASP A 283 -0.36 0.87 9.94
C ASP A 283 0.87 0.46 10.74
N SER A 284 1.05 1.20 11.83
CA SER A 284 2.16 1.24 12.79
C SER A 284 2.51 -0.07 13.53
N THR A 285 2.16 -1.24 12.99
CA THR A 285 2.61 -2.56 13.47
C THR A 285 3.28 -3.44 12.42
N SER A 286 3.29 -3.08 11.12
CA SER A 286 4.11 -3.76 10.10
C SER A 286 4.69 -2.78 9.08
N SER A 287 5.78 -2.15 9.49
CA SER A 287 6.76 -1.42 8.67
C SER A 287 7.53 -2.34 7.70
N ASP A 288 6.86 -3.28 7.02
CA ASP A 288 7.55 -4.46 6.51
C ASP A 288 8.27 -4.18 5.20
N LEU A 289 9.54 -3.81 5.36
CA LEU A 289 10.62 -4.05 4.42
C LEU A 289 10.38 -5.40 3.73
N LEU A 290 10.03 -5.37 2.44
CA LEU A 290 9.82 -6.57 1.65
C LEU A 290 11.11 -7.37 1.63
N LYS A 291 11.03 -8.67 1.88
CA LYS A 291 12.18 -9.57 1.98
C LYS A 291 11.89 -10.87 1.24
N ASP A 292 12.91 -11.38 0.60
CA ASP A 292 12.96 -12.76 0.13
C ASP A 292 14.10 -13.47 0.88
N ASP A 293 13.75 -14.24 1.90
CA ASP A 293 14.71 -14.96 2.75
C ASP A 293 15.48 -16.03 1.97
N SER A 294 14.95 -16.50 0.83
CA SER A 294 15.62 -17.51 0.01
C SER A 294 16.84 -16.95 -0.71
N THR A 295 16.76 -15.71 -1.19
CA THR A 295 17.82 -15.02 -1.93
C THR A 295 18.58 -13.99 -1.09
N GLY A 296 17.98 -13.49 -0.01
CA GLY A 296 18.49 -12.41 0.83
C GLY A 296 18.18 -11.02 0.28
N ILE A 297 17.42 -10.90 -0.83
CA ILE A 297 17.02 -9.59 -1.36
C ILE A 297 16.04 -8.94 -0.40
N ARG A 298 16.21 -7.64 -0.15
CA ARG A 298 15.28 -6.85 0.64
C ARG A 298 15.12 -5.43 0.12
N GLY A 299 13.97 -4.81 0.29
CA GLY A 299 13.77 -3.45 -0.20
C GLY A 299 12.39 -2.90 0.11
N ARG A 300 12.26 -1.58 -0.01
CA ARG A 300 10.97 -0.89 0.07
C ARG A 300 10.84 -0.02 -1.18
N PRO A 301 9.89 -0.32 -2.09
CA PRO A 301 9.61 0.56 -3.21
C PRO A 301 9.05 1.90 -2.71
N ASP A 302 9.26 2.98 -3.47
CA ASP A 302 8.76 4.30 -3.11
C ASP A 302 7.23 4.34 -3.14
N GLN A 303 6.60 3.66 -4.10
CA GLN A 303 5.15 3.51 -4.22
C GLN A 303 4.81 2.17 -4.86
N VAL A 304 3.57 1.72 -4.66
CA VAL A 304 3.01 0.54 -5.34
C VAL A 304 1.64 0.92 -5.88
N ILE A 305 1.47 0.76 -7.19
CA ILE A 305 0.23 1.04 -7.90
C ILE A 305 -0.51 -0.27 -8.11
N ILE A 306 -1.79 -0.33 -7.75
CA ILE A 306 -2.64 -1.46 -8.09
C ILE A 306 -3.57 -1.04 -9.22
N PHE A 307 -3.49 -1.74 -10.36
CA PHE A 307 -4.31 -1.51 -11.55
C PHE A 307 -4.75 -2.85 -12.14
N GLU A 308 -6.05 -3.03 -12.40
CA GLU A 308 -6.61 -4.24 -13.03
C GLU A 308 -6.08 -5.56 -12.41
N ASN A 309 -5.95 -5.61 -11.08
CA ASN A 309 -5.47 -6.79 -10.35
C ASN A 309 -3.95 -7.08 -10.49
N GLU A 310 -3.17 -6.17 -11.10
CA GLU A 310 -1.71 -6.16 -11.11
C GLU A 310 -1.14 -5.18 -10.08
N VAL A 311 -0.09 -5.60 -9.36
CA VAL A 311 0.58 -4.81 -8.32
C VAL A 311 1.93 -4.32 -8.84
N VAL A 312 2.03 -3.06 -9.26
CA VAL A 312 3.20 -2.52 -9.97
C VAL A 312 4.05 -1.63 -9.06
N PRO A 313 5.34 -1.98 -8.79
CA PRO A 313 6.22 -1.13 -8.01
C PRO A 313 6.69 0.10 -8.82
N VAL A 314 6.77 1.24 -8.14
CA VAL A 314 7.24 2.51 -8.68
C VAL A 314 8.42 3.01 -7.85
N GLU A 315 9.51 3.39 -8.54
CA GLU A 315 10.66 4.06 -7.94
C GLU A 315 10.77 5.49 -8.52
N GLN A 316 10.98 6.48 -7.65
CA GLN A 316 11.09 7.87 -8.03
C GLN A 316 12.52 8.40 -7.83
N LYS A 317 13.08 9.05 -8.84
CA LYS A 317 14.42 9.67 -8.79
C LYS A 317 14.33 11.18 -8.85
N THR A 318 14.89 11.85 -7.85
CA THR A 318 14.82 13.31 -7.64
C THR A 318 15.99 14.10 -8.25
N GLY A 319 16.84 13.44 -9.05
CA GLY A 319 18.05 14.00 -9.67
C GLY A 319 17.91 14.39 -11.14
N LYS A 320 19.05 14.54 -11.84
CA LYS A 320 19.07 14.86 -13.27
C LYS A 320 18.34 13.78 -14.09
N ILE A 321 17.42 14.21 -14.93
CA ILE A 321 16.63 13.34 -15.81
C ILE A 321 17.52 12.84 -16.96
N PRO A 322 17.75 11.52 -17.09
CA PRO A 322 18.50 10.95 -18.21
C PRO A 322 17.56 10.67 -19.39
N ALA A 323 18.11 10.63 -20.61
CA ALA A 323 17.34 10.22 -21.80
C ALA A 323 16.90 8.74 -21.78
N GLN A 324 17.67 7.90 -21.07
CA GLN A 324 17.39 6.48 -20.86
C GLN A 324 17.69 6.09 -19.42
N PRO A 325 16.89 5.19 -18.81
CA PRO A 325 17.11 4.72 -17.45
C PRO A 325 18.53 4.22 -17.20
N HIS A 326 19.18 4.74 -16.16
CA HIS A 326 20.47 4.21 -15.73
C HIS A 326 20.33 2.75 -15.29
N PHE A 327 21.33 1.94 -15.65
CA PHE A 327 21.36 0.52 -15.29
C PHE A 327 21.26 0.30 -13.76
N SER A 328 21.90 1.16 -12.96
CA SER A 328 21.80 1.11 -11.50
C SER A 328 20.36 1.26 -11.00
N HIS A 329 19.60 2.20 -11.57
CA HIS A 329 18.19 2.40 -11.20
C HIS A 329 17.32 1.23 -11.68
N LYS A 330 17.58 0.70 -12.89
CA LYS A 330 16.88 -0.50 -13.38
C LYS A 330 17.10 -1.70 -12.46
N LEU A 331 18.32 -1.91 -11.97
CA LEU A 331 18.64 -3.02 -11.08
C LEU A 331 17.92 -2.92 -9.73
N GLN A 332 17.70 -1.71 -9.23
CA GLN A 332 16.88 -1.48 -8.05
C GLN A 332 15.41 -1.86 -8.31
N VAL A 333 14.86 -1.43 -9.45
CA VAL A 333 13.48 -1.78 -9.84
C VAL A 333 13.33 -3.28 -10.04
N TYR A 334 14.33 -3.97 -10.62
CA TYR A 334 14.37 -5.43 -10.70
C TYR A 334 14.28 -6.09 -9.31
N ALA A 335 14.94 -5.54 -8.29
CA ALA A 335 14.83 -6.06 -6.94
C ALA A 335 13.39 -5.95 -6.41
N TYR A 336 12.72 -4.82 -6.62
CA TYR A 336 11.31 -4.68 -6.22
C TYR A 336 10.39 -5.59 -7.02
N LEU A 337 10.60 -5.72 -8.32
CA LEU A 337 9.81 -6.63 -9.16
C LEU A 337 9.93 -8.07 -8.69
N HIS A 338 11.13 -8.52 -8.33
CA HIS A 338 11.36 -9.84 -7.74
C HIS A 338 10.61 -10.01 -6.41
N LEU A 339 10.73 -9.03 -5.51
CA LEU A 339 10.06 -9.07 -4.20
C LEU A 339 8.54 -9.10 -4.33
N VAL A 340 7.96 -8.18 -5.11
CA VAL A 340 6.51 -8.10 -5.32
C VAL A 340 5.98 -9.34 -6.04
N SER A 341 6.70 -9.87 -7.04
CA SER A 341 6.29 -11.12 -7.71
C SER A 341 6.24 -12.30 -6.74
N LYS A 342 7.20 -12.35 -5.80
CA LYS A 342 7.27 -13.42 -4.80
C LYS A 342 6.12 -13.36 -3.80
N ILE A 343 5.79 -12.16 -3.32
CA ILE A 343 4.72 -11.91 -2.35
C ILE A 343 3.34 -12.17 -2.97
N THR A 344 3.11 -11.63 -4.17
CA THR A 344 1.81 -11.75 -4.85
C THR A 344 1.59 -13.13 -5.47
N ASN A 345 2.64 -13.96 -5.52
CA ASN A 345 2.66 -15.22 -6.27
C ASN A 345 2.18 -15.05 -7.72
N ASN A 346 2.38 -13.86 -8.28
CA ASN A 346 2.02 -13.49 -9.64
C ASN A 346 3.27 -13.00 -10.37
N GLN A 347 3.42 -13.37 -11.62
CA GLN A 347 4.56 -12.94 -12.43
C GLN A 347 4.27 -11.54 -12.97
N LEU A 348 4.94 -10.53 -12.40
CA LEU A 348 4.89 -9.20 -12.98
C LEU A 348 5.56 -9.17 -14.35
N ASN A 349 5.09 -8.29 -15.23
CA ASN A 349 5.71 -8.07 -16.54
C ASN A 349 6.53 -6.78 -16.58
N TYR A 350 6.30 -5.85 -15.66
CA TYR A 350 6.99 -4.58 -15.62
C TYR A 350 6.90 -3.85 -14.28
N GLY A 351 7.82 -2.90 -14.08
CA GLY A 351 7.76 -1.87 -13.03
C GLY A 351 7.88 -0.47 -13.64
N ILE A 352 7.72 0.55 -12.82
CA ILE A 352 7.79 1.96 -13.27
C ILE A 352 8.99 2.65 -12.62
N LEU A 353 9.76 3.37 -13.43
CA LEU A 353 10.82 4.25 -12.96
C LEU A 353 10.52 5.67 -13.41
N ARG A 354 10.35 6.57 -12.46
CA ARG A 354 9.99 7.96 -12.71
C ARG A 354 11.15 8.91 -12.40
N TYR A 355 11.49 9.78 -13.35
CA TYR A 355 12.44 10.87 -13.16
C TYR A 355 11.72 12.22 -13.25
N GLY A 356 11.68 12.96 -12.14
CA GLY A 356 10.88 14.21 -12.09
C GLY A 356 9.41 13.95 -12.42
N ASP A 357 8.72 14.95 -12.98
CA ASP A 357 7.27 14.88 -13.15
C ASP A 357 6.85 14.14 -14.42
N ASP A 358 7.58 14.32 -15.53
CA ASP A 358 7.14 13.90 -16.87
C ASP A 358 7.86 12.67 -17.45
N ALA A 359 9.04 12.29 -16.93
CA ALA A 359 9.82 11.19 -17.50
C ALA A 359 9.53 9.85 -16.82
N ILE A 360 8.48 9.19 -17.30
CA ILE A 360 8.04 7.86 -16.84
C ILE A 360 8.60 6.79 -17.78
N HIS A 361 9.32 5.81 -17.22
CA HIS A 361 9.87 4.70 -17.98
C HIS A 361 9.31 3.36 -17.48
N LYS A 362 8.77 2.57 -18.40
CA LYS A 362 8.39 1.18 -18.17
C LYS A 362 9.65 0.30 -18.16
N ILE A 363 9.88 -0.43 -17.08
CA ILE A 363 10.99 -1.36 -16.91
C ILE A 363 10.45 -2.77 -17.03
N ASN A 364 10.75 -3.45 -18.14
CA ASN A 364 10.28 -4.81 -18.38
C ASN A 364 10.90 -5.80 -17.37
N TRP A 365 10.15 -6.84 -17.03
CA TRP A 365 10.54 -7.94 -16.16
C TRP A 365 10.36 -9.28 -16.88
N GLY A 366 11.34 -10.16 -16.73
CA GLY A 366 11.34 -11.48 -17.35
C GLY A 366 12.58 -12.28 -16.94
N ASP A 367 12.74 -13.46 -17.55
CA ASP A 367 13.83 -14.39 -17.20
C ASP A 367 15.22 -13.80 -17.44
N GLY A 368 15.37 -12.95 -18.45
CA GLY A 368 16.63 -12.29 -18.76
C GLY A 368 17.04 -11.32 -17.65
N GLU A 369 16.11 -10.45 -17.25
CA GLU A 369 16.29 -9.45 -16.20
C GLU A 369 16.47 -10.08 -14.83
N SER A 370 15.73 -11.16 -14.54
CA SER A 370 15.89 -11.94 -13.31
C SER A 370 17.30 -12.55 -13.22
N LYS A 371 17.82 -13.12 -14.31
CA LYS A 371 19.21 -13.62 -14.35
C LYS A 371 20.24 -12.50 -14.14
N VAL A 372 19.99 -11.30 -14.66
CA VAL A 372 20.85 -10.13 -14.43
C VAL A 372 20.83 -9.73 -12.96
N LEU A 373 19.65 -9.65 -12.34
CA LEU A 373 19.48 -9.37 -10.91
C LEU A 373 20.26 -10.37 -10.06
N MET A 374 20.03 -11.66 -10.29
CA MET A 374 20.68 -12.74 -9.52
C MET A 374 22.20 -12.74 -9.69
N ARG A 375 22.73 -12.42 -10.88
CA ARG A 375 24.17 -12.30 -11.08
C ARG A 375 24.78 -11.19 -10.21
N HIS A 376 24.14 -10.03 -10.16
CA HIS A 376 24.62 -8.91 -9.33
C HIS A 376 24.46 -9.18 -7.84
N LEU A 377 23.37 -9.84 -7.43
CA LEU A 377 23.17 -10.29 -6.06
C LEU A 377 24.32 -11.18 -5.59
N LYS A 378 24.62 -12.25 -6.35
CA LYS A 378 25.67 -13.22 -6.00
C LYS A 378 27.04 -12.57 -5.94
N GLU A 379 27.33 -11.63 -6.85
CA GLU A 379 28.59 -10.89 -6.81
C GLU A 379 28.69 -10.00 -5.56
N ILE A 380 27.61 -9.32 -5.18
CA ILE A 380 27.59 -8.54 -3.93
C ILE A 380 27.83 -9.45 -2.72
N GLN A 381 27.15 -10.58 -2.67
CA GLN A 381 27.28 -11.56 -1.59
C GLN A 381 28.72 -12.12 -1.51
N ARG A 382 29.33 -12.46 -2.65
CA ARG A 382 30.76 -12.84 -2.71
C ARG A 382 31.67 -11.75 -2.17
N LEU A 383 31.47 -10.50 -2.62
CA LEU A 383 32.26 -9.35 -2.16
C LEU A 383 32.07 -9.05 -0.67
N MET A 384 30.93 -9.41 -0.07
CA MET A 384 30.70 -9.29 1.37
C MET A 384 31.56 -10.26 2.18
N VAL A 385 31.92 -11.42 1.62
CA VAL A 385 32.74 -12.43 2.31
C VAL A 385 34.21 -12.27 1.94
N GLU A 386 34.53 -12.29 0.65
CA GLU A 386 35.90 -12.30 0.14
C GLU A 386 36.54 -10.91 0.08
N GLY A 387 35.71 -9.86 0.05
CA GLY A 387 36.17 -8.50 -0.20
C GLY A 387 36.64 -8.27 -1.65
N GLY A 388 37.51 -7.28 -1.85
CA GLY A 388 38.14 -7.04 -3.15
C GLY A 388 37.33 -6.20 -4.15
N ALA A 389 36.28 -5.50 -3.73
CA ALA A 389 35.54 -4.58 -4.61
C ALA A 389 36.45 -3.43 -5.11
N LYS A 390 36.50 -3.24 -6.43
CA LYS A 390 37.30 -2.22 -7.13
C LYS A 390 36.43 -1.36 -8.04
N ARG A 391 36.95 -0.23 -8.53
CA ARG A 391 36.28 0.57 -9.57
C ARG A 391 36.14 -0.27 -10.84
N ASN A 392 34.96 -0.27 -11.45
CA ASN A 392 34.65 -1.06 -12.65
C ASN A 392 34.43 -0.19 -13.91
N HIS A 393 34.87 1.06 -13.89
CA HIS A 393 34.67 1.99 -15.01
C HIS A 393 35.84 2.96 -15.14
N ASP A 394 36.01 3.50 -16.35
CA ASP A 394 36.98 4.56 -16.66
C ASP A 394 36.27 5.83 -17.13
N ARG A 395 35.35 6.32 -16.29
CA ARG A 395 34.44 7.43 -16.61
C ARG A 395 34.60 8.52 -15.57
N PRO A 396 35.41 9.55 -15.80
CA PRO A 396 35.67 10.58 -14.81
C PRO A 396 34.40 11.32 -14.35
N GLY A 397 33.44 11.53 -15.25
CA GLY A 397 32.14 12.12 -14.90
C GLY A 397 31.37 11.37 -13.81
N LYS A 398 31.47 10.03 -13.74
CA LYS A 398 30.86 9.24 -12.64
C LYS A 398 31.61 9.47 -11.32
N CYS A 399 32.94 9.59 -11.36
CA CYS A 399 33.74 9.86 -10.16
C CYS A 399 33.47 11.27 -9.64
N ARG A 400 33.41 12.28 -10.52
CA ARG A 400 33.11 13.67 -10.16
C ARG A 400 31.79 13.82 -9.41
N ASN A 401 30.75 13.11 -9.84
CA ASN A 401 29.42 13.14 -9.21
C ASN A 401 29.23 12.05 -8.13
N CYS A 402 30.28 11.29 -7.81
CA CYS A 402 30.19 10.28 -6.76
C CYS A 402 30.22 10.95 -5.39
N SER A 403 29.17 10.75 -4.59
CA SER A 403 29.08 11.29 -3.23
C SER A 403 30.15 10.78 -2.27
N ARG A 404 30.87 9.71 -2.62
CA ARG A 404 31.96 9.14 -1.83
C ARG A 404 33.34 9.40 -2.42
N ARG A 405 33.44 10.29 -3.42
CA ARG A 405 34.72 10.66 -4.05
C ARG A 405 35.77 11.09 -3.01
N HIS A 406 35.35 11.84 -1.99
CA HIS A 406 36.22 12.37 -0.94
C HIS A 406 36.96 11.29 -0.11
N ARG A 407 36.55 10.02 -0.17
CA ARG A 407 37.24 8.87 0.46
C ARG A 407 37.56 7.75 -0.54
N CYS A 408 37.48 8.03 -1.84
CA CYS A 408 37.72 7.03 -2.88
C CYS A 408 39.20 7.06 -3.30
N PRO A 409 40.00 6.00 -3.03
CA PRO A 409 41.40 5.95 -3.44
C PRO A 409 41.58 5.80 -4.96
N GLU A 410 40.55 5.31 -5.65
CA GLU A 410 40.52 5.12 -7.10
C GLU A 410 39.65 6.20 -7.78
N ALA A 411 39.58 7.43 -7.24
CA ALA A 411 38.85 8.50 -7.92
C ALA A 411 39.56 8.89 -9.23
N LEU A 412 38.76 9.22 -10.25
CA LEU A 412 39.22 9.86 -11.48
C LEU A 412 38.86 11.35 -11.44
N ASP A 413 39.66 12.17 -12.08
CA ASP A 413 39.51 13.64 -12.10
C ASP A 413 38.60 14.19 -13.20
#